data_AF-A0A3M2JS76-F1
#
_entry.id   AF-A0A3M2JS76-F1
#
_cell.length_a   1.000
_cell.length_b   1.000
_cell.length_c   1.000
_cell.angle_alpha   90.00
_cell.angle_beta   90.00
_cell.angle_gamma   90.00
#
_symmetry.space_group_name_H-M   'P 1'
#
loop_
_entity.id
_entity.type
_entity.pdbx_description
1 polymer ?
#
loop_
_entity_poly.entity_id
_entity_poly.type
_entity_poly.pdbx_seq_one_letter_code
_entity_poly.pdbx_strand_id
1 'polypeptide(L)'
;MPSYRVTLVVGLLHPGTDPVAVLPAAADAARTLTKVEAQDLAVVAGEARVLVRFLALGDRGAVTVGRRVADRVRDLAEVRRATVARRDGNRWTPVGSG
;
A
#
# COMPACT_ATOMS: atom_id res chain seq x y z
N MET A 1 13.28 10.14 9.29
CA MET A 1 11.88 9.71 9.13
C MET A 1 11.86 8.20 8.98
N PRO A 2 11.09 7.45 9.79
CA PRO A 2 10.98 5.99 9.65
C PRO A 2 10.40 5.58 8.29
N SER A 3 10.86 4.43 7.79
CA SER A 3 10.30 3.76 6.62
C SER A 3 9.08 2.94 7.05
N TYR A 4 8.02 3.04 6.25
CA TYR A 4 6.80 2.26 6.39
C TYR A 4 6.51 1.54 5.08
N ARG A 5 5.64 0.55 5.14
CA ARG A 5 5.02 -0.02 3.95
C ARG A 5 3.52 -0.16 4.14
N VAL A 6 2.77 0.04 3.07
CA VAL A 6 1.40 -0.47 2.95
C VAL A 6 1.44 -1.71 2.07
N THR A 7 0.73 -2.75 2.47
CA THR A 7 0.49 -3.96 1.69
C THR A 7 -1.00 -4.12 1.49
N LEU A 8 -1.44 -4.18 0.24
CA LEU A 8 -2.83 -4.41 -0.15
C LEU A 8 -2.97 -5.79 -0.75
N VAL A 9 -3.94 -6.57 -0.28
CA VAL A 9 -4.41 -7.78 -0.97
C VAL A 9 -5.46 -7.33 -1.98
N VAL A 10 -5.12 -7.43 -3.26
CA VAL A 10 -5.96 -7.01 -4.38
C VAL A 10 -6.76 -8.21 -4.87
N GLY A 11 -8.07 -8.03 -4.98
CA GLY A 11 -9.02 -9.01 -5.50
C GLY A 11 -9.36 -8.74 -6.96
N LEU A 12 -10.65 -8.87 -7.30
CA LEU A 12 -11.11 -8.65 -8.67
C LEU A 12 -10.93 -7.20 -9.09
N LEU A 13 -10.47 -6.99 -10.32
CA LEU A 13 -10.44 -5.67 -10.94
C LEU A 13 -11.86 -5.22 -11.28
N HIS A 14 -12.09 -3.91 -11.21
CA HIS A 14 -13.31 -3.31 -11.73
C HIS A 14 -13.35 -3.37 -13.26
N PRO A 15 -14.56 -3.45 -13.88
CA PRO A 15 -14.70 -3.46 -15.32
C PRO A 15 -13.93 -2.31 -16.01
N GLY A 16 -13.18 -2.64 -17.06
CA GLY A 16 -12.40 -1.65 -17.82
C GLY A 16 -11.08 -1.21 -17.18
N THR A 17 -10.72 -1.74 -16.00
CA THR A 17 -9.42 -1.46 -15.37
C THR A 17 -8.31 -2.24 -16.07
N ASP A 18 -7.26 -1.54 -16.51
CA ASP A 18 -6.00 -2.14 -16.91
C ASP A 18 -5.26 -2.67 -15.67
N PRO A 19 -4.97 -3.98 -15.56
CA PRO A 19 -4.20 -4.54 -14.45
C PRO A 19 -2.86 -3.82 -14.20
N VAL A 20 -2.19 -3.34 -15.26
CA VAL A 20 -0.88 -2.67 -15.17
C VAL A 20 -0.99 -1.32 -14.46
N ALA A 21 -2.17 -0.69 -14.45
CA ALA A 21 -2.39 0.60 -13.81
C ALA A 21 -2.45 0.54 -12.27
N VAL A 22 -2.68 -0.65 -11.68
CA VAL A 22 -2.94 -0.79 -10.23
C VAL A 22 -1.72 -0.41 -9.38
N LEU A 23 -0.54 -0.94 -9.71
CA LEU A 23 0.68 -0.68 -8.93
C LEU A 23 1.12 0.81 -9.03
N PRO A 24 1.21 1.42 -10.23
CA PRO A 24 1.49 2.84 -10.36
C PRO A 24 0.47 3.72 -9.62
N ALA A 25 -0.83 3.46 -9.75
CA ALA A 25 -1.87 4.24 -9.06
C ALA A 25 -1.72 4.19 -7.53
N ALA A 26 -1.34 3.03 -6.98
CA ALA A 26 -1.07 2.88 -5.56
C ALA A 26 0.14 3.73 -5.12
N ALA A 27 1.25 3.68 -5.87
CA ALA A 27 2.43 4.47 -5.55
C ALA A 27 2.20 5.98 -5.72
N ASP A 28 1.49 6.39 -6.78
CA ASP A 28 1.19 7.80 -7.05
C ASP A 28 0.31 8.39 -5.94
N ALA A 29 -0.66 7.63 -5.44
CA ALA A 29 -1.46 8.03 -4.27
C ALA A 29 -0.61 8.24 -3.01
N ALA A 30 0.46 7.45 -2.81
CA ALA A 30 1.40 7.70 -1.71
C ALA A 30 2.28 8.93 -1.99
N ARG A 31 2.73 9.11 -3.25
CA ARG A 31 3.56 10.25 -3.68
C ARG A 31 2.89 11.60 -3.46
N THR A 32 1.56 11.68 -3.48
CA THR A 32 0.86 12.93 -3.18
C THR A 32 1.02 13.38 -1.72
N LEU A 33 1.43 12.48 -0.81
CA LEU A 33 1.54 12.76 0.61
C LEU A 33 2.98 12.67 1.15
N THR A 34 3.84 11.86 0.53
CA THR A 34 5.19 11.62 1.05
C THR A 34 6.12 11.02 0.00
N LYS A 35 7.42 10.92 0.33
CA LYS A 35 8.42 10.24 -0.49
C LYS A 35 8.16 8.72 -0.50
N VAL A 36 7.94 8.17 -1.69
CA VAL A 36 7.97 6.73 -1.96
C VAL A 36 9.40 6.27 -2.19
N GLU A 37 9.80 5.22 -1.49
CA GLU A 37 11.13 4.62 -1.57
C GLU A 37 11.18 3.44 -2.54
N ALA A 38 10.10 2.67 -2.62
CA ALA A 38 9.95 1.52 -3.50
C ALA A 38 8.47 1.15 -3.68
N GLN A 39 8.17 0.45 -4.76
CA GLN A 39 6.86 -0.15 -5.03
C GLN A 39 7.09 -1.53 -5.66
N ASP A 40 6.24 -2.49 -5.36
CA ASP A 40 6.35 -3.86 -5.87
C ASP A 40 4.98 -4.54 -5.93
N LEU A 41 4.85 -5.56 -6.80
CA LEU A 41 3.70 -6.43 -6.88
C LEU A 41 4.16 -7.88 -6.85
N ALA A 42 3.61 -8.65 -5.91
CA ALA A 42 3.92 -10.06 -5.75
C ALA A 42 2.64 -10.89 -5.68
N VAL A 43 2.74 -12.17 -6.06
CA VAL A 43 1.69 -13.15 -5.79
C VAL A 43 2.13 -14.02 -4.62
N VAL A 44 1.36 -14.05 -3.55
CA VAL A 44 1.68 -14.83 -2.34
C VAL A 44 0.48 -15.67 -1.96
N ALA A 45 0.65 -16.99 -1.91
CA ALA A 45 -0.42 -17.95 -1.62
C ALA A 45 -1.66 -17.75 -2.52
N GLY A 46 -1.44 -17.43 -3.80
CA GLY A 46 -2.51 -17.17 -4.78
C GLY A 46 -3.12 -15.77 -4.71
N GLU A 47 -2.67 -14.90 -3.81
CA GLU A 47 -3.17 -13.52 -3.68
C GLU A 47 -2.23 -12.51 -4.33
N ALA A 48 -2.79 -11.62 -5.17
CA ALA A 48 -2.06 -10.46 -5.66
C ALA A 48 -1.85 -9.45 -4.51
N ARG A 49 -0.60 -9.07 -4.27
CA ARG A 49 -0.20 -8.16 -3.21
C ARG A 49 0.56 -6.97 -3.76
N VAL A 50 -0.05 -5.80 -3.66
CA VAL A 50 0.60 -4.52 -3.94
C VAL A 50 1.32 -4.05 -2.68
N LEU A 51 2.58 -3.65 -2.82
CA LEU A 51 3.41 -3.14 -1.74
C LEU A 51 3.97 -1.77 -2.13
N VAL A 52 3.78 -0.77 -1.27
CA VAL A 52 4.38 0.56 -1.44
C VAL A 52 5.14 0.92 -0.18
N ARG A 53 6.44 1.20 -0.31
CA ARG A 53 7.32 1.68 0.78
C ARG A 53 7.47 3.18 0.71
N PHE A 54 7.37 3.83 1.86
CA PHE A 54 7.36 5.29 1.96
C PHE A 54 7.86 5.79 3.31
N LEU A 55 8.21 7.06 3.39
CA LEU A 55 8.59 7.74 4.64
C LEU A 55 7.36 8.32 5.36
N ALA A 56 7.33 8.32 6.69
CA ALA A 56 6.35 9.11 7.44
C ALA A 56 6.94 9.61 8.76
N LEU A 57 6.32 10.64 9.34
CA LEU A 57 6.76 11.22 10.62
C LEU A 57 6.43 10.32 11.82
N GLY A 58 5.43 9.44 11.69
CA GLY A 58 4.99 8.52 12.74
C GLY A 58 3.82 7.66 12.27
N ASP A 59 3.39 6.73 13.13
CA ASP A 59 2.40 5.71 12.79
C ASP A 59 1.06 6.31 12.32
N ARG A 60 0.60 7.41 12.93
CA ARG A 60 -0.63 8.10 12.48
C ARG A 60 -0.52 8.59 11.04
N GLY A 61 0.61 9.22 10.69
CA GLY A 61 0.85 9.68 9.32
C GLY A 61 0.96 8.51 8.35
N ALA A 62 1.58 7.41 8.77
CA ALA A 62 1.67 6.21 7.94
C ALA A 62 0.31 5.56 7.69
N VAL A 63 -0.57 5.53 8.68
CA VAL A 63 -1.96 5.06 8.51
C VAL A 63 -2.72 5.96 7.54
N THR A 64 -2.54 7.28 7.60
CA THR A 64 -3.15 8.21 6.62
C THR A 64 -2.70 7.91 5.19
N VAL A 65 -1.39 7.69 4.97
CA VAL A 65 -0.86 7.30 3.65
C VAL A 65 -1.45 5.95 3.22
N GLY A 66 -1.47 4.95 4.11
CA GLY A 66 -2.03 3.63 3.81
C GLY A 66 -3.52 3.67 3.41
N ARG A 67 -4.32 4.50 4.09
CA ARG A 67 -5.74 4.73 3.72
C ARG A 67 -5.86 5.36 2.34
N ARG A 68 -5.11 6.43 2.06
CA ARG A 68 -5.10 7.09 0.76
C ARG A 68 -4.76 6.14 -0.39
N VAL A 69 -3.76 5.27 -0.18
CA VAL A 69 -3.36 4.25 -1.15
C VAL A 69 -4.45 3.21 -1.34
N ALA A 70 -5.03 2.69 -0.25
CA ALA A 70 -6.11 1.72 -0.31
C ALA A 70 -7.35 2.28 -1.02
N ASP A 71 -7.75 3.52 -0.72
CA ASP A 71 -8.88 4.18 -1.34
C ASP A 71 -8.66 4.35 -2.85
N ARG A 72 -7.46 4.80 -3.26
CA ARG A 72 -7.14 4.92 -4.69
C ARG A 72 -7.21 3.59 -5.43
N VAL A 73 -6.76 2.51 -4.79
CA VAL A 73 -6.82 1.17 -5.40
C VAL A 73 -8.24 0.63 -5.42
N ARG A 74 -9.08 0.98 -4.44
CA ARG A 74 -10.51 0.64 -4.44
C ARG A 74 -11.27 1.22 -5.63
N ASP A 75 -10.80 2.31 -6.24
CA ASP A 75 -11.39 2.82 -7.48
C ASP A 75 -11.18 1.86 -8.67
N LEU A 76 -10.12 1.04 -8.62
CA LEU A 76 -9.66 0.16 -9.70
C LEU A 76 -9.97 -1.32 -9.46
N ALA A 77 -10.02 -1.74 -8.20
CA ALA A 77 -10.11 -3.14 -7.83
C ALA A 77 -10.65 -3.34 -6.40
N GLU A 78 -11.15 -4.53 -6.13
CA GLU A 78 -11.42 -4.99 -4.77
C GLU A 78 -10.13 -4.94 -3.93
N VAL A 79 -10.19 -4.35 -2.73
CA VAL A 79 -9.11 -4.41 -1.73
C VAL A 79 -9.59 -5.23 -0.55
N ARG A 80 -9.17 -6.50 -0.48
CA ARG A 80 -9.59 -7.47 0.54
C ARG A 80 -8.97 -7.20 1.90
N ARG A 81 -7.74 -6.69 1.90
CA ARG A 81 -6.99 -6.36 3.11
C ARG A 81 -6.01 -5.23 2.83
N ALA A 82 -5.87 -4.32 3.77
CA ALA A 82 -4.81 -3.32 3.80
C ALA A 82 -4.07 -3.42 5.13
N THR A 83 -2.74 -3.43 5.10
CA THR A 83 -1.93 -3.45 6.33
C THR A 83 -0.78 -2.47 6.17
N VAL A 84 -0.66 -1.55 7.14
CA VAL A 84 0.49 -0.66 7.26
C VAL A 84 1.46 -1.26 8.28
N ALA A 85 2.76 -1.23 7.98
CA ALA A 85 3.78 -1.69 8.91
C ALA A 85 4.97 -0.72 8.93
N ARG A 86 5.56 -0.53 10.10
CA ARG A 86 6.80 0.22 10.31
C ARG A 86 8.01 -0.69 10.15
N ARG A 87 9.11 -0.15 9.60
CA ARG A 87 10.40 -0.82 9.56
C ARG A 87 11.13 -0.65 10.90
N ASP A 88 11.32 -1.75 11.62
CA ASP A 88 12.09 -1.81 12.87
C ASP A 88 13.34 -2.69 12.64
N GLY A 89 14.46 -2.06 12.25
CA GLY A 89 15.67 -2.77 11.82
C GLY A 89 15.37 -3.69 10.63
N ASN A 90 15.46 -5.00 10.83
CA ASN A 90 15.17 -6.00 9.79
C ASN A 90 13.70 -6.49 9.79
N ARG A 91 12.87 -6.05 10.73
CA ARG A 91 11.48 -6.48 10.87
C ARG A 91 10.49 -5.45 10.35
N TRP A 92 9.30 -5.93 9.99
CA TRP A 92 8.14 -5.11 9.65
C TRP A 92 7.05 -5.35 10.68
N THR A 93 6.74 -4.33 11.49
CA THR A 93 5.77 -4.41 12.58
C THR A 93 4.47 -3.71 12.16
N PRO A 94 3.31 -4.38 12.14
CA PRO A 94 2.04 -3.75 11.81
C PRO A 94 1.74 -2.55 12.72
N VAL A 95 1.16 -1.49 12.14
CA VAL A 95 0.72 -0.28 12.87
C VAL A 95 -0.73 0.05 12.48
N GLY A 96 -1.50 0.58 13.42
CA GLY A 96 -2.91 0.94 13.18
C GLY A 96 -3.84 -0.26 12.95
N SER A 97 -3.44 -1.45 13.42
CA SER A 97 -4.35 -2.60 13.60
C SER A 97 -5.04 -2.42 14.95
N GLY A 98 -6.01 -1.52 15.02
CA GLY A 98 -6.79 -1.16 16.19
C GLY A 98 -8.07 -0.46 15.78
#